data_AF-A0A820P970-F1
#
_entry.id   AF-A0A820P970-F1
#
_cell.length_a   1.000
_cell.length_b   1.000
_cell.length_c   1.000
_cell.angle_alpha   90.00
_cell.angle_beta   90.00
_cell.angle_gamma   90.00
#
_symmetry.space_group_name_H-M   'P 1'
#
loop_
_entity.id
_entity.type
_entity.pdbx_description
1 polymer ?
#
loop_
_entity_poly.entity_id
_entity_poly.type
_entity_poly.pdbx_seq_one_letter_code
_entity_poly.pdbx_strand_id
1 'polypeptide(L)'
;IHIGSSNNETLLQSNDDIRRTFLNWRYDQANCYISHYPDSIAQCHIFSLPCHANNIYYRVDSFKHEFLLRIARAFPLAAHLGVLNNRFRDDEEATNNKMISIVEFDHLTHLSIYFQRAIFAEQFLVDTCTSLPNLIHLYVSYNSLVTVAENFVRHETLRNCSKGETLIFNVPAITVHSREF
;
A
#
# COMPACT_ATOMS: atom_id res chain seq x y z
N ILE A 1 24.50 -40.86 31.73
CA ILE A 1 24.02 -40.58 30.37
C ILE A 1 22.93 -39.53 30.51
N HIS A 2 23.32 -38.26 30.46
CA HIS A 2 22.39 -37.12 30.46
C HIS A 2 22.47 -36.52 29.07
N ILE A 3 21.33 -36.47 28.40
CA ILE A 3 21.13 -36.06 27.02
C ILE A 3 21.35 -34.55 26.95
N GLY A 4 22.23 -34.13 26.03
CA GLY A 4 22.54 -32.73 25.76
C GLY A 4 21.31 -32.02 25.17
N SER A 5 21.00 -30.86 25.75
CA SER A 5 20.11 -29.88 25.13
C SER A 5 20.85 -29.23 23.97
N SER A 6 20.56 -29.64 22.73
CA SER A 6 21.03 -28.93 21.55
C SER A 6 20.27 -27.61 21.45
N ASN A 7 20.94 -26.52 21.79
CA ASN A 7 20.51 -25.17 21.44
C ASN A 7 20.51 -25.07 19.92
N ASN A 8 19.37 -25.33 19.28
CA ASN A 8 19.11 -24.88 17.93
C ASN A 8 18.86 -23.37 17.99
N GLU A 9 19.94 -22.60 18.20
CA GLU A 9 19.98 -21.21 17.74
C GLU A 9 19.87 -21.27 16.22
N THR A 10 18.64 -21.17 15.72
CA THR A 10 18.38 -20.84 14.33
C THR A 10 19.16 -19.57 14.03
N LEU A 11 20.28 -19.72 13.30
CA LEU A 11 21.08 -18.61 12.78
C LEU A 11 20.14 -17.65 12.04
N LEU A 12 19.66 -16.63 12.76
CA LEU A 12 18.99 -15.48 12.17
C LEU A 12 20.04 -14.81 11.30
N GLN A 13 19.97 -15.09 9.99
CA GLN A 13 20.86 -14.47 9.01
C GLN A 13 20.75 -12.96 9.19
N SER A 14 21.87 -12.34 9.55
CA SER A 14 21.92 -10.89 9.72
C SER A 14 21.61 -10.22 8.38
N ASN A 15 21.10 -8.98 8.41
CA ASN A 15 20.93 -8.18 7.19
C ASN A 15 22.20 -8.17 6.32
N ASP A 16 23.37 -8.21 6.95
CA ASP A 16 24.67 -8.25 6.27
C ASP A 16 24.92 -9.56 5.52
N ASP A 17 24.50 -10.70 6.06
CA ASP A 17 24.69 -12.00 5.40
C ASP A 17 23.80 -12.15 4.16
N ILE A 18 22.57 -11.65 4.24
CA ILE A 18 21.67 -11.60 3.09
C ILE A 18 22.21 -10.61 2.05
N ARG A 19 22.65 -9.43 2.47
CA ARG A 19 23.24 -8.43 1.55
C ARG A 19 24.48 -8.96 0.84
N ARG A 20 25.37 -9.68 1.54
CA ARG A 20 26.54 -10.35 0.92
C ARG A 20 26.13 -11.39 -0.12
N THR A 21 25.03 -12.09 0.09
CA THR A 21 24.52 -13.09 -0.88
C THR A 21 24.17 -12.43 -2.21
N PHE A 22 23.51 -11.27 -2.19
CA PHE A 22 23.16 -10.52 -3.40
C PHE A 22 24.35 -9.84 -4.09
N LEU A 23 25.31 -9.35 -3.30
CA LEU A 23 26.57 -8.80 -3.85
C LEU A 23 27.36 -9.85 -4.63
N ASN A 24 27.39 -11.10 -4.15
CA ASN A 24 28.05 -12.22 -4.84
C ASN A 24 27.38 -12.60 -6.16
N TRP A 25 26.12 -12.24 -6.37
CA TRP A 25 25.36 -12.49 -7.60
C TRP A 25 25.53 -11.39 -8.65
N ARG A 26 26.46 -10.45 -8.45
CA ARG A 26 26.71 -9.29 -9.32
C ARG A 26 25.51 -8.35 -9.47
N TYR A 27 24.60 -8.35 -8.50
CA TYR A 27 23.61 -7.27 -8.33
C TYR A 27 24.23 -6.17 -7.47
N ASP A 28 25.27 -5.52 -8.00
CA ASP A 28 25.97 -4.40 -7.36
C ASP A 28 25.05 -3.20 -7.03
N GLN A 29 23.88 -3.15 -7.68
CA GLN A 29 22.84 -2.15 -7.46
C GLN A 29 21.67 -2.62 -6.58
N ALA A 30 21.65 -3.88 -6.13
CA ALA A 30 20.59 -4.36 -5.24
C ALA A 30 20.93 -4.10 -3.77
N ASN A 31 19.96 -3.57 -3.05
CA ASN A 31 19.99 -3.43 -1.60
C ASN A 31 18.84 -4.25 -0.99
N CYS A 32 19.00 -4.63 0.26
CA CYS A 32 17.99 -5.39 0.97
C CYS A 32 17.94 -5.05 2.45
N TYR A 33 16.77 -5.22 3.06
CA TYR A 33 16.62 -5.24 4.51
C TYR A 33 15.55 -6.26 4.91
N ILE A 34 15.68 -6.79 6.12
CA ILE A 34 14.75 -7.75 6.69
C ILE A 34 13.89 -7.05 7.73
N SER A 35 12.58 -7.15 7.57
CA SER A 35 11.60 -6.80 8.61
C SER A 35 11.31 -8.05 9.43
N HIS A 36 11.34 -7.93 10.75
CA HIS A 36 10.95 -9.00 11.66
C HIS A 36 9.58 -8.71 12.27
N TYR A 37 8.69 -9.69 12.25
CA TYR A 37 7.36 -9.62 12.83
C TYR A 37 7.26 -10.53 14.07
N PRO A 38 6.32 -10.28 14.99
CA PRO A 38 5.92 -11.29 15.97
C PRO A 38 5.56 -12.60 15.26
N ASP A 39 5.81 -13.75 15.90
CA ASP A 39 5.60 -15.12 15.37
C ASP A 39 6.73 -15.69 14.49
N SER A 40 7.96 -15.20 14.64
CA SER A 40 9.14 -15.71 13.91
C SER A 40 9.05 -15.57 12.37
N ILE A 41 8.19 -14.67 11.88
CA ILE A 41 8.08 -14.36 10.46
C ILE A 41 9.07 -13.23 10.14
N ALA A 42 9.94 -13.47 9.17
CA ALA A 42 10.82 -12.47 8.61
C ALA A 42 10.44 -12.20 7.15
N GLN A 43 10.38 -10.93 6.75
CA GLN A 43 10.17 -10.52 5.36
C GLN A 43 11.42 -9.84 4.84
N CYS A 44 12.06 -10.45 3.84
CA CYS A 44 13.19 -9.84 3.15
C CYS A 44 12.68 -8.93 2.03
N HIS A 45 13.05 -7.65 2.09
CA HIS A 45 12.81 -6.68 1.04
C HIS A 45 14.07 -6.58 0.18
N ILE A 46 13.96 -6.82 -1.12
CA ILE A 46 15.05 -6.70 -2.08
C ILE A 46 14.65 -5.64 -3.11
N PHE A 47 15.50 -4.66 -3.37
CA PHE A 47 15.26 -3.62 -4.36
C PHE A 47 16.55 -3.23 -5.07
N SER A 48 16.47 -3.01 -6.39
CA SER A 48 17.55 -2.42 -7.18
C SER A 48 17.50 -0.89 -7.10
N LEU A 49 18.64 -0.21 -7.13
CA LEU A 49 18.74 1.25 -7.23
C LEU A 49 19.29 1.68 -8.59
N PRO A 50 18.69 2.67 -9.27
CA PRO A 50 17.42 3.31 -8.94
C PRO A 50 16.27 2.33 -9.13
N CYS A 51 15.40 2.23 -8.13
CA CYS A 51 14.27 1.32 -8.16
C CYS A 51 13.26 1.85 -9.17
N HIS A 52 13.34 1.38 -10.41
CA HIS A 52 12.28 1.53 -11.42
C HIS A 52 11.09 0.61 -11.09
N ALA A 53 10.70 0.53 -9.81
CA ALA A 53 9.49 -0.16 -9.43
C ALA A 53 8.30 0.66 -9.93
N ASN A 54 7.87 0.32 -11.13
CA ASN A 54 6.66 0.87 -11.72
C ASN A 54 5.41 0.38 -10.98
N ASN A 55 5.53 -0.69 -10.19
CA ASN A 55 4.44 -1.32 -9.45
C ASN A 55 4.79 -1.41 -7.97
N ILE A 56 4.01 -0.75 -7.13
CA ILE A 56 4.25 -0.75 -5.68
C ILE A 56 2.98 -1.17 -4.97
N TYR A 57 3.10 -2.17 -4.09
CA TYR A 57 2.00 -2.66 -3.27
C TYR A 57 2.33 -2.49 -1.80
N TYR A 58 1.48 -1.77 -1.08
CA TYR A 58 1.64 -1.59 0.36
C TYR A 58 0.51 -2.26 1.12
N ARG A 59 0.89 -2.94 2.21
CA ARG A 59 -0.02 -3.32 3.27
C ARG A 59 0.13 -2.32 4.40
N VAL A 60 -0.96 -1.68 4.81
CA VAL A 60 -0.96 -0.64 5.83
C VAL A 60 -1.95 -0.98 6.93
N ASP A 61 -1.45 -0.95 8.18
CA ASP A 61 -2.28 -1.17 9.36
C ASP A 61 -2.98 0.12 9.82
N SER A 62 -2.37 1.28 9.57
CA SER A 62 -2.95 2.61 9.77
C SER A 62 -2.57 3.51 8.61
N PHE A 63 -3.55 4.20 8.02
CA PHE A 63 -3.30 5.12 6.94
C PHE A 63 -3.26 6.54 7.47
N LYS A 64 -2.10 7.18 7.37
CA LYS A 64 -1.91 8.60 7.73
C LYS A 64 -1.46 9.34 6.49
N HIS A 65 -1.78 10.63 6.37
CA HIS A 65 -1.31 11.43 5.25
C HIS A 65 0.22 11.40 5.06
N GLU A 66 0.97 11.32 6.16
CA GLU A 66 2.44 11.16 6.12
C GLU A 66 2.91 9.93 5.35
N PHE A 67 2.08 8.89 5.27
CA PHE A 67 2.35 7.71 4.47
C PHE A 67 2.36 8.03 2.97
N LEU A 68 1.38 8.80 2.48
CA LEU A 68 1.33 9.27 1.10
C LEU A 68 2.57 10.09 0.75
N LEU A 69 2.95 11.02 1.63
CA LEU A 69 4.17 11.84 1.48
C LEU A 69 5.43 10.98 1.36
N ARG A 70 5.54 9.90 2.15
CA ARG A 70 6.69 8.99 2.10
C ARG A 70 6.73 8.21 0.78
N ILE A 71 5.59 7.73 0.29
CA ILE A 71 5.52 7.02 -1.00
C ILE A 71 5.92 7.96 -2.13
N ALA A 72 5.29 9.13 -2.24
CA ALA A 72 5.57 10.06 -3.33
C ALA A 72 7.04 10.47 -3.38
N ARG A 73 7.69 10.65 -2.22
CA ARG A 73 9.13 10.97 -2.14
C ARG A 73 10.03 9.78 -2.48
N ALA A 74 9.69 8.59 -2.02
CA ALA A 74 10.50 7.40 -2.24
C ALA A 74 10.37 6.86 -3.66
N PHE A 75 9.21 7.08 -4.30
CA PHE A 75 8.87 6.54 -5.61
C PHE A 75 8.18 7.60 -6.49
N PRO A 76 8.88 8.70 -6.82
CA PRO A 76 8.28 9.79 -7.59
C PRO A 76 7.84 9.34 -8.99
N LEU A 77 8.43 8.27 -9.54
CA LEU A 77 8.14 7.75 -10.87
C LEU A 77 7.16 6.55 -10.86
N ALA A 78 6.50 6.27 -9.72
CA ALA A 78 5.60 5.13 -9.63
C ALA A 78 4.41 5.28 -10.59
N ALA A 79 4.27 4.34 -11.52
CA ALA A 79 3.14 4.30 -12.44
C ALA A 79 1.93 3.57 -11.86
N HIS A 80 2.14 2.60 -10.97
CA HIS A 80 1.09 1.80 -10.36
C HIS A 80 1.30 1.74 -8.84
N LEU A 81 0.23 2.05 -8.12
CA LEU A 81 0.18 2.01 -6.67
C LEU A 81 -1.02 1.19 -6.24
N GLY A 82 -0.75 0.05 -5.61
CA GLY A 82 -1.75 -0.74 -4.91
C GLY A 82 -1.61 -0.53 -3.41
N VAL A 83 -2.72 -0.26 -2.73
CA VAL A 83 -2.76 -0.24 -1.28
C VAL A 83 -3.83 -1.19 -0.78
N LEU A 84 -3.41 -2.07 0.12
CA LEU A 84 -4.23 -3.09 0.75
C LEU A 84 -4.31 -2.81 2.25
N ASN A 85 -5.52 -2.81 2.79
CA ASN A 85 -5.72 -2.84 4.24
C ASN A 85 -6.63 -4.01 4.61
N ASN A 86 -6.09 -4.87 5.45
CA ASN A 86 -6.74 -6.10 5.88
C ASN A 86 -7.16 -6.04 7.36
N ARG A 87 -6.97 -4.91 8.05
CA ARG A 87 -7.21 -4.80 9.50
C ARG A 87 -8.22 -3.70 9.82
N PHE A 88 -9.30 -4.13 10.47
CA PHE A 88 -10.19 -3.26 11.21
C PHE A 88 -9.53 -2.98 12.57
N ARG A 89 -8.84 -1.85 12.69
CA ARG A 89 -8.63 -1.26 14.02
C ARG A 89 -9.52 -0.03 14.12
N ASP A 90 -10.39 -0.05 15.12
CA ASP A 90 -11.35 1.02 15.41
C ASP A 90 -10.69 2.21 16.14
N ASP A 91 -9.39 2.13 16.41
CA ASP A 91 -8.59 3.18 17.03
C ASP A 91 -8.28 4.30 16.01
N GLU A 92 -9.31 4.89 15.43
CA GLU A 92 -9.17 6.03 14.53
C GLU A 92 -9.23 7.32 15.34
N GLU A 93 -8.06 7.81 15.76
CA GLU A 93 -7.95 9.19 16.18
C GLU A 93 -8.33 10.08 15.00
N ALA A 94 -9.40 10.88 15.19
CA ALA A 94 -9.78 11.94 14.27
C ALA A 94 -8.52 12.72 13.91
N THR A 95 -8.18 12.74 12.62
CA THR A 95 -7.05 13.51 12.14
C THR A 95 -7.30 14.97 12.50
N ASN A 96 -6.61 15.44 13.54
CA ASN A 96 -6.61 16.85 13.90
C ASN A 96 -6.39 17.65 12.61
N ASN A 97 -7.25 18.64 12.38
CA ASN A 97 -7.41 19.49 11.19
C ASN A 97 -6.16 20.33 10.85
N LYS A 98 -4.97 19.71 10.89
CA LYS A 98 -3.70 20.30 10.52
C LYS A 98 -3.74 20.49 9.03
N MET A 99 -3.47 21.70 8.56
CA MET A 99 -3.36 22.03 7.14
C MET A 99 -2.43 21.02 6.45
N ILE A 100 -3.00 20.20 5.58
CA ILE A 100 -2.30 19.11 4.92
C ILE A 100 -1.77 19.63 3.58
N SER A 101 -0.48 19.41 3.29
CA SER A 101 0.07 19.68 1.96
C SER A 101 -0.44 18.61 0.98
N ILE A 102 -0.99 19.04 -0.15
CA ILE A 102 -1.40 18.16 -1.25
C ILE A 102 -0.17 17.33 -1.70
N VAL A 103 -0.36 16.01 -1.82
CA VAL A 103 0.67 15.09 -2.31
C VAL A 103 0.46 14.84 -3.78
N GLU A 104 1.46 15.12 -4.59
CA GLU A 104 1.40 14.96 -6.04
C GLU A 104 1.97 13.59 -6.45
N PHE A 105 1.23 12.89 -7.30
CA PHE A 105 1.64 11.63 -7.92
C PHE A 105 1.63 11.79 -9.44
N ASP A 106 2.60 12.55 -9.96
CA ASP A 106 2.62 12.98 -11.36
C ASP A 106 2.69 11.83 -12.35
N HIS A 107 3.31 10.70 -11.98
CA HIS A 107 3.50 9.58 -12.89
C HIS A 107 2.47 8.45 -12.70
N LEU A 108 1.59 8.57 -11.70
CA LEU A 108 0.67 7.50 -11.34
C LEU A 108 -0.47 7.39 -12.35
N THR A 109 -0.50 6.29 -13.07
CA THR A 109 -1.53 5.96 -14.07
C THR A 109 -2.52 4.91 -13.56
N HIS A 110 -2.12 4.10 -12.58
CA HIS A 110 -2.96 3.04 -12.01
C HIS A 110 -2.97 3.13 -10.49
N LEU A 111 -4.18 3.21 -9.92
CA LEU A 111 -4.39 3.21 -8.48
C LEU A 111 -5.34 2.09 -8.10
N SER A 112 -4.90 1.23 -7.19
CA SER A 112 -5.73 0.14 -6.67
C SER A 112 -5.89 0.24 -5.16
N ILE A 113 -7.13 0.47 -4.74
CA ILE A 113 -7.55 0.73 -3.36
C ILE A 113 -8.37 -0.48 -2.91
N TYR A 114 -7.70 -1.41 -2.23
CA TYR A 114 -8.31 -2.60 -1.65
C TYR A 114 -8.51 -2.40 -0.15
N PHE A 115 -9.56 -1.67 0.21
CA PHE A 115 -9.86 -1.34 1.61
C PHE A 115 -11.31 -1.62 1.94
N GLN A 116 -11.56 -1.93 3.21
CA GLN A 116 -12.92 -2.11 3.74
C GLN A 116 -13.55 -0.78 4.17
N ARG A 117 -12.76 0.29 4.38
CA ARG A 117 -13.24 1.59 4.87
C ARG A 117 -13.04 2.68 3.83
N ALA A 118 -14.07 3.52 3.67
CA ALA A 118 -14.11 4.61 2.69
C ALA A 118 -13.08 5.72 2.97
N ILE A 119 -12.73 5.97 4.24
CA ILE A 119 -11.77 7.01 4.64
C ILE A 119 -10.38 6.86 3.99
N PHE A 120 -9.98 5.63 3.66
CA PHE A 120 -8.71 5.40 2.95
C PHE A 120 -8.79 5.79 1.48
N ALA A 121 -9.93 5.52 0.84
CA ALA A 121 -10.19 6.01 -0.50
C ALA A 121 -10.27 7.54 -0.51
N GLU A 122 -10.81 8.15 0.55
CA GLU A 122 -10.90 9.61 0.69
C GLU A 122 -9.54 10.30 0.55
N GLN A 123 -8.51 9.78 1.22
CA GLN A 123 -7.16 10.36 1.17
C GLN A 123 -6.56 10.41 -0.24
N PHE A 124 -6.96 9.50 -1.13
CA PHE A 124 -6.52 9.46 -2.52
C PHE A 124 -7.47 10.17 -3.51
N LEU A 125 -8.75 10.20 -3.20
CA LEU A 125 -9.75 10.69 -4.15
C LEU A 125 -10.10 12.16 -3.92
N VAL A 126 -9.93 12.68 -2.71
CA VAL A 126 -10.14 14.09 -2.39
C VAL A 126 -8.91 14.91 -2.81
N ASP A 127 -9.15 15.93 -3.62
CA ASP A 127 -8.10 16.76 -4.24
C ASP A 127 -7.34 17.67 -3.26
N THR A 128 -7.91 17.91 -2.07
CA THR A 128 -7.23 18.59 -0.97
C THR A 128 -6.18 17.72 -0.28
N CYS A 129 -6.20 16.40 -0.51
CA CYS A 129 -5.20 15.47 0.02
C CYS A 129 -4.17 15.09 -1.05
N THR A 130 -4.61 14.77 -2.26
CA THR A 130 -3.73 14.26 -3.32
C THR A 130 -4.07 14.84 -4.69
N SER A 131 -3.06 14.97 -5.53
CA SER A 131 -3.21 15.29 -6.95
C SER A 131 -2.78 14.10 -7.79
N LEU A 132 -3.71 13.57 -8.58
CA LEU A 132 -3.48 12.42 -9.47
C LEU A 132 -3.65 12.87 -10.94
N PRO A 133 -2.74 13.69 -11.51
CA PRO A 133 -2.95 14.33 -12.82
C PRO A 133 -3.06 13.36 -13.98
N ASN A 134 -2.41 12.20 -13.90
CA ASN A 134 -2.32 11.23 -15.00
C ASN A 134 -3.01 9.89 -14.68
N LEU A 135 -3.96 9.88 -13.74
CA LEU A 135 -4.67 8.65 -13.38
C LEU A 135 -5.58 8.18 -14.52
N ILE A 136 -5.33 6.97 -15.02
CA ILE A 136 -6.10 6.34 -16.11
C ILE A 136 -7.01 5.25 -15.54
N HIS A 137 -6.48 4.42 -14.64
CA HIS A 137 -7.19 3.26 -14.08
C HIS A 137 -7.36 3.40 -12.57
N LEU A 138 -8.61 3.43 -12.12
CA LEU A 138 -8.97 3.41 -10.71
C LEU A 138 -9.67 2.10 -10.36
N TYR A 139 -9.06 1.33 -9.45
CA TYR A 139 -9.65 0.12 -8.87
C TYR A 139 -10.06 0.41 -7.44
N VAL A 140 -11.36 0.43 -7.15
CA VAL A 140 -11.89 0.76 -5.83
C VAL A 140 -13.22 0.04 -5.60
N SER A 141 -13.62 -0.18 -4.34
CA SER A 141 -14.98 -0.66 -4.05
C SER A 141 -16.01 0.39 -4.45
N TYR A 142 -17.10 -0.03 -5.11
CA TYR A 142 -18.21 0.86 -5.47
C TYR A 142 -18.75 1.60 -4.25
N ASN A 143 -18.95 0.90 -3.13
CA ASN A 143 -19.47 1.50 -1.91
C ASN A 143 -18.52 2.57 -1.36
N SER A 144 -17.21 2.30 -1.33
CA SER A 144 -16.23 3.29 -0.88
C SER A 144 -16.22 4.52 -1.78
N LEU A 145 -16.30 4.34 -3.11
CA LEU A 145 -16.35 5.46 -4.04
C LEU A 145 -17.61 6.32 -3.85
N VAL A 146 -18.78 5.68 -3.76
CA VAL A 146 -20.06 6.38 -3.54
C VAL A 146 -20.05 7.13 -2.21
N THR A 147 -19.51 6.53 -1.14
CA THR A 147 -19.38 7.19 0.16
C THR A 147 -18.46 8.40 0.09
N VAL A 148 -17.24 8.24 -0.46
CA VAL A 148 -16.25 9.33 -0.53
C VAL A 148 -16.72 10.48 -1.42
N ALA A 149 -17.36 10.16 -2.55
CA ALA A 149 -17.87 11.14 -3.50
C ALA A 149 -19.23 11.73 -3.09
N GLU A 150 -19.78 11.34 -1.94
CA GLU A 150 -21.12 11.73 -1.47
C GLU A 150 -22.19 11.54 -2.56
N ASN A 151 -22.31 10.32 -3.10
CA ASN A 151 -23.14 10.02 -4.26
C ASN A 151 -22.80 10.87 -5.51
N PHE A 152 -21.50 11.14 -5.71
CA PHE A 152 -20.96 11.93 -6.83
C PHE A 152 -21.36 13.42 -6.83
N VAL A 153 -21.74 13.95 -5.67
CA VAL A 153 -22.05 15.37 -5.48
C VAL A 153 -20.83 16.16 -4.97
N ARG A 154 -19.87 15.49 -4.33
CA ARG A 154 -18.70 16.13 -3.70
C ARG A 154 -17.67 16.60 -4.74
N HIS A 155 -17.55 17.92 -4.92
CA HIS A 155 -16.70 18.54 -5.94
C HIS A 155 -15.20 18.24 -5.76
N GLU A 156 -14.73 18.13 -4.53
CA GLU A 156 -13.33 17.85 -4.20
C GLU A 156 -12.88 16.48 -4.72
N THR A 157 -13.81 15.56 -4.96
CA THR A 157 -13.49 14.24 -5.54
C THR A 157 -13.50 14.22 -7.06
N LEU A 158 -14.21 15.18 -7.69
CA LEU A 158 -14.38 15.20 -9.13
C LEU A 158 -13.06 15.37 -9.85
N ARG A 159 -12.12 16.15 -9.30
CA ARG A 159 -10.85 16.44 -9.99
C ARG A 159 -9.99 15.19 -10.21
N ASN A 160 -9.94 14.30 -9.23
CA ASN A 160 -9.19 13.05 -9.36
C ASN A 160 -10.01 11.97 -10.07
N CYS A 161 -11.31 11.88 -9.80
CA CYS A 161 -12.18 10.87 -10.41
C CYS A 161 -12.47 11.12 -11.90
N SER A 162 -12.54 12.37 -12.36
CA SER A 162 -12.85 12.71 -13.77
C SER A 162 -11.71 12.44 -14.75
N LYS A 163 -10.51 12.19 -14.24
CA LYS A 163 -9.33 11.88 -15.08
C LYS A 163 -9.26 10.41 -15.48
N GLY A 164 -9.86 9.54 -14.67
CA GLY A 164 -9.86 8.11 -14.94
C GLY A 164 -10.66 7.78 -16.19
N GLU A 165 -10.02 7.11 -17.15
CA GLU A 165 -10.69 6.54 -18.31
C GLU A 165 -11.41 5.25 -17.96
N THR A 166 -10.88 4.51 -16.98
CA THR A 166 -11.38 3.20 -16.59
C THR A 166 -11.60 3.13 -15.08
N LEU A 167 -12.85 2.83 -14.70
CA LEU A 167 -13.24 2.57 -13.33
C LEU A 167 -13.59 1.09 -13.16
N ILE A 168 -12.85 0.39 -12.30
CA ILE A 168 -13.04 -1.03 -12.05
C ILE A 168 -13.46 -1.22 -10.60
N PHE A 169 -14.61 -1.86 -10.42
CA PHE A 169 -15.15 -2.14 -9.11
C PHE A 169 -14.65 -3.46 -8.57
N ASN A 170 -14.12 -3.41 -7.34
CA ASN A 170 -13.86 -4.63 -6.58
C ASN A 170 -15.20 -5.20 -6.10
N VAL A 171 -15.77 -6.12 -6.88
CA VAL A 171 -16.91 -6.91 -6.43
C VAL A 171 -16.37 -7.98 -5.47
N PRO A 172 -16.71 -7.96 -4.17
CA PRO A 172 -16.34 -9.06 -3.30
C PRO A 172 -16.93 -10.33 -3.90
N ALA A 173 -16.10 -11.38 -4.04
CA ALA A 173 -16.61 -12.68 -4.45
C ALA A 173 -17.75 -13.03 -3.49
N ILE A 174 -18.98 -13.08 -4.00
CA ILE A 174 -20.11 -13.53 -3.20
C ILE A 174 -19.83 -15.01 -2.99
N THR A 175 -19.27 -15.35 -1.84
CA THR A 175 -19.23 -16.74 -1.39
C THR A 175 -20.67 -17.13 -1.13
N VAL A 176 -21.34 -17.65 -2.17
CA VAL A 176 -22.64 -18.30 -2.02
C VAL A 176 -22.36 -19.52 -1.16
N HIS A 177 -22.46 -19.38 0.15
CA HIS A 177 -22.66 -20.52 1.01
C HIS A 177 -24.01 -21.10 0.60
N SER A 178 -23.96 -22.07 -0.31
CA SER A 178 -25.05 -23.03 -0.49
C SER A 178 -25.31 -23.63 0.88
N ARG A 179 -26.29 -23.06 1.61
CA ARG A 179 -26.95 -23.81 2.67
C ARG A 179 -27.80 -24.83 1.95
N GLU A 180 -27.18 -25.96 1.63
CA GLU A 180 -27.92 -27.19 1.43
C GLU A 180 -28.62 -27.52 2.76
N PHE A 181 -29.95 -27.40 2.71
CA PHE A 181 -31.02 -27.93 3.57
C PHE A 181 -31.13 -27.42 5.02
#